data_AF-A0A290ZKX4-F1
#
_entry.id   AF-A0A290ZKX4-F1
#
_cell.length_a   1.000
_cell.length_b   1.000
_cell.length_c   1.000
_cell.angle_alpha   90.00
_cell.angle_beta   90.00
_cell.angle_gamma   90.00
#
_symmetry.space_group_name_H-M   'P 1'
#
loop_
_entity.id
_entity.type
_entity.pdbx_description
1 polymer ?
#
loop_
_entity_poly.entity_id
_entity_poly.type
_entity_poly.pdbx_seq_one_letter_code
_entity_poly.pdbx_strand_id
1 'polypeptide(L)'
;MPGIYSSIVTRDVVNALEVGLGYRLGCDLFFLAYDWRSDYRRLGGLIELEIRRLQSRFGEHQKIVLIGQSVANPAIRYWLRTCTPEIRESIGKWYAFGPPWRGTWNSVYMLQNGYWPATRKYHGFSAEAVGTCPSVYQLLPAEGRMIDRRGERIDGFDIFDAGHWRDAGLPCQQANLAGQLAQARDFAAAIAGTHPAEAAVPQTWFVNAANQAVSAALEGEGNAPAATSLETIRKRAPEILERCQEIGDDHFPLRHITEAPCGPLVTSLDAMPWGDNAVVVSRAHDHRALINHGPNLYALVKDMAMLRCTADHLHV
;
A
#
# COMPACT_ATOMS: atom_id res chain seq x y z
N MET A 1 14.00 -6.75 23.10
CA MET A 1 13.30 -5.82 24.01
C MET A 1 11.85 -5.69 23.56
N PRO A 2 10.87 -6.15 24.35
CA PRO A 2 9.50 -5.65 24.22
C PRO A 2 9.57 -4.15 24.54
N GLY A 3 9.15 -3.27 23.63
CA GLY A 3 9.22 -1.82 23.87
C GLY A 3 10.31 -1.04 23.12
N ILE A 4 10.75 -1.51 21.94
CA ILE A 4 11.01 -0.54 20.87
C ILE A 4 9.61 -0.13 20.39
N TYR A 5 9.10 0.91 21.02
CA TYR A 5 7.84 1.59 20.74
C TYR A 5 7.33 1.31 19.32
N SER A 6 6.06 0.90 19.23
CA SER A 6 5.15 1.22 18.11
C SER A 6 5.75 2.36 17.30
N SER A 7 6.22 2.05 16.09
CA SER A 7 6.98 3.01 15.30
C SER A 7 6.29 4.37 15.36
N ILE A 8 7.08 5.43 15.53
CA ILE A 8 6.63 6.85 15.57
C ILE A 8 5.58 7.15 14.47
N VAL A 9 5.56 6.33 13.41
CA VAL A 9 4.64 6.32 12.28
C VAL A 9 3.16 6.06 12.61
N THR A 10 2.76 5.33 13.66
CA THR A 10 1.31 5.07 13.92
C THR A 10 0.80 5.66 15.23
N ARG A 11 1.65 6.34 15.99
CA ARG A 11 1.28 6.93 17.29
C ARG A 11 0.17 7.97 17.15
N ASP A 12 0.19 8.77 16.09
CA ASP A 12 -0.80 9.83 15.90
C ASP A 12 -2.18 9.26 15.58
N VAL A 13 -2.25 8.12 14.88
CA VAL A 13 -3.52 7.39 14.69
C VAL A 13 -4.07 6.90 16.03
N VAL A 14 -3.23 6.28 16.86
CA VAL A 14 -3.66 5.82 18.19
C VAL A 14 -4.18 7.00 18.99
N ASN A 15 -3.40 8.07 19.10
CA ASN A 15 -3.81 9.27 19.83
C ASN A 15 -5.13 9.84 19.29
N ALA A 16 -5.32 9.90 17.98
CA ALA A 16 -6.54 10.40 17.37
C ALA A 16 -7.76 9.53 17.71
N LEU A 17 -7.61 8.21 17.72
CA LEU A 17 -8.69 7.28 18.07
C LEU A 17 -8.99 7.26 19.58
N GLU A 18 -7.97 7.34 20.43
CA GLU A 18 -8.14 7.38 21.88
C GLU A 18 -8.77 8.70 22.34
N VAL A 19 -8.25 9.84 21.87
CA VAL A 19 -8.77 11.17 22.24
C VAL A 19 -10.09 11.47 21.53
N GLY A 20 -10.21 11.13 20.25
CA GLY A 20 -11.36 11.51 19.43
C GLY A 20 -12.58 10.60 19.61
N LEU A 21 -12.39 9.31 19.89
CA LEU A 21 -13.47 8.31 19.91
C LEU A 21 -13.50 7.46 21.19
N GLY A 22 -12.54 7.64 22.11
CA GLY A 22 -12.47 6.94 23.38
C GLY A 22 -11.96 5.50 23.30
N TYR A 23 -11.40 5.07 22.16
CA TYR A 23 -10.73 3.77 22.07
C TYR A 23 -9.55 3.70 23.07
N ARG A 24 -9.10 2.49 23.38
CA ARG A 24 -7.98 2.20 24.28
C ARG A 24 -7.16 1.04 23.74
N LEU A 25 -5.85 1.26 23.63
CA LEU A 25 -4.92 0.24 23.17
C LEU A 25 -4.98 -1.04 24.04
N GLY A 26 -5.15 -2.21 23.39
CA GLY A 26 -5.27 -3.52 24.04
C GLY A 26 -6.68 -3.83 24.59
N CYS A 27 -7.57 -2.85 24.62
CA CYS A 27 -8.96 -3.01 25.00
C CYS A 27 -9.84 -3.18 23.78
N ASP A 28 -9.93 -2.19 22.90
CA ASP A 28 -10.78 -2.17 21.70
C ASP A 28 -10.03 -1.62 20.47
N LEU A 29 -8.76 -1.23 20.66
CA LEU A 29 -7.80 -0.91 19.60
C LEU A 29 -6.64 -1.90 19.67
N PHE A 30 -6.33 -2.56 18.55
CA PHE A 30 -5.33 -3.62 18.48
C PHE A 30 -4.35 -3.41 17.33
N PHE A 31 -3.07 -3.70 17.58
CA PHE A 31 -2.06 -3.77 16.54
C PHE A 31 -1.85 -5.20 16.10
N LEU A 32 -2.02 -5.46 14.80
CA LEU A 32 -1.60 -6.71 14.17
C LEU A 32 -0.18 -6.54 13.60
N ALA A 33 0.82 -6.95 14.38
CA ALA A 33 2.19 -7.02 13.90
C ALA A 33 2.35 -8.20 12.93
N TYR A 34 3.11 -8.00 11.86
CA TYR A 34 3.41 -9.04 10.87
C TYR A 34 4.82 -8.90 10.32
N ASP A 35 5.35 -9.98 9.75
CA ASP A 35 6.62 -9.95 9.04
C ASP A 35 6.43 -9.38 7.62
N TRP A 36 6.75 -8.10 7.45
CA TRP A 36 6.65 -7.42 6.15
C TRP A 36 7.55 -8.01 5.06
N ARG A 37 8.55 -8.83 5.41
CA ARG A 37 9.42 -9.51 4.44
C ARG A 37 8.76 -10.72 3.81
N SER A 38 7.78 -11.30 4.52
CA SER A 38 7.08 -12.51 4.11
C SER A 38 6.03 -12.22 3.04
N ASP A 39 5.65 -13.27 2.31
CA ASP A 39 4.55 -13.25 1.35
C ASP A 39 3.26 -12.68 1.97
N TYR A 40 2.69 -11.66 1.34
CA TYR A 40 1.48 -10.97 1.80
C TYR A 40 0.25 -11.87 1.91
N ARG A 41 0.19 -12.98 1.18
CA ARG A 41 -0.89 -13.97 1.30
C ARG A 41 -0.94 -14.58 2.70
N ARG A 42 0.22 -14.68 3.39
CA ARG A 42 0.29 -15.20 4.77
C ARG A 42 -0.33 -14.25 5.79
N LEU A 43 -0.31 -12.93 5.52
CA LEU A 43 -0.95 -11.94 6.40
C LEU A 43 -2.47 -12.14 6.43
N GLY A 44 -3.10 -12.61 5.35
CA GLY A 44 -4.52 -12.96 5.34
C GLY A 44 -4.90 -13.96 6.44
N GLY A 45 -4.08 -15.01 6.62
CA GLY A 45 -4.30 -15.99 7.69
C GLY A 45 -4.16 -15.38 9.10
N LEU A 46 -3.22 -14.45 9.29
CA LEU A 46 -3.06 -13.73 10.57
C LEU A 46 -4.25 -12.81 10.86
N ILE A 47 -4.76 -12.11 9.84
CA ILE A 47 -5.95 -11.26 9.96
C ILE A 47 -7.16 -12.10 10.42
N GLU A 48 -7.39 -13.25 9.81
CA GLU A 48 -8.53 -14.11 10.15
C GLU A 48 -8.44 -14.68 11.57
N LEU A 49 -7.24 -15.11 11.99
CA LEU A 49 -7.01 -15.55 13.37
C LEU A 49 -7.30 -14.44 14.38
N GLU A 50 -6.87 -13.22 14.08
CA GLU A 50 -7.09 -12.07 14.95
C GLU A 50 -8.57 -11.67 15.00
N ILE A 51 -9.27 -11.70 13.87
CA ILE A 51 -10.73 -11.47 13.81
C ILE A 51 -11.47 -12.48 14.68
N ARG A 52 -11.16 -13.77 14.56
CA ARG A 52 -11.80 -14.82 15.38
C ARG A 52 -11.51 -14.62 16.87
N ARG A 53 -10.28 -14.24 17.23
CA ARG A 53 -9.92 -13.89 18.61
C ARG A 53 -10.75 -12.72 19.12
N LEU A 54 -10.93 -11.68 18.32
CA LEU A 54 -11.74 -10.51 18.69
C LEU A 54 -13.23 -10.85 18.81
N GLN A 55 -13.79 -11.63 17.88
CA GLN A 55 -15.17 -12.11 17.95
C GLN A 55 -15.41 -12.96 19.21
N SER A 56 -14.46 -13.82 19.60
CA SER A 56 -14.57 -14.59 20.85
C SER A 56 -14.58 -13.70 22.10
N ARG A 57 -13.99 -12.49 22.02
CA ARG A 57 -13.88 -11.55 23.14
C ARG A 57 -15.05 -10.56 23.21
N PHE A 58 -15.54 -10.08 22.07
CA PHE A 58 -16.53 -9.01 21.97
C PHE A 58 -17.90 -9.46 21.45
N GLY A 59 -18.02 -10.72 21.01
CA GLY A 59 -19.23 -11.29 20.42
C GLY A 59 -19.16 -11.35 18.89
N GLU A 60 -19.82 -12.36 18.31
CA GLU A 60 -19.77 -12.66 16.88
C GLU A 60 -20.42 -11.58 15.99
N HIS A 61 -21.36 -10.82 16.56
CA HIS A 61 -22.05 -9.73 15.87
C HIS A 61 -21.27 -8.42 15.88
N GLN A 62 -20.21 -8.30 16.69
CA GLN A 62 -19.40 -7.09 16.75
C GLN A 62 -18.63 -6.91 15.44
N LYS A 63 -18.94 -5.83 14.71
CA LYS A 63 -18.20 -5.48 13.50
C LYS A 63 -16.80 -4.98 13.84
N ILE A 64 -15.83 -5.32 13.00
CA ILE A 64 -14.41 -4.97 13.13
C ILE A 64 -14.05 -3.94 12.07
N VAL A 65 -13.34 -2.88 12.47
CA VAL A 65 -12.77 -1.90 11.55
C VAL A 65 -11.31 -2.24 11.27
N LEU A 66 -10.94 -2.24 9.99
CA LEU A 66 -9.56 -2.44 9.55
C LEU A 66 -8.93 -1.10 9.18
N ILE A 67 -7.71 -0.85 9.66
CA ILE A 67 -6.90 0.32 9.29
C ILE A 67 -5.57 -0.20 8.75
N GLY A 68 -5.36 -0.06 7.44
CA GLY A 68 -4.16 -0.54 6.76
C GLY A 68 -3.31 0.61 6.23
N GLN A 69 -1.99 0.54 6.42
CA GLN A 69 -1.04 1.48 5.83
C GLN A 69 -0.20 0.79 4.76
N SER A 70 0.00 1.48 3.63
CA SER A 70 0.94 1.08 2.59
C SER A 70 0.73 -0.38 2.18
N VAL A 71 1.76 -1.19 2.31
CA VAL A 71 1.84 -2.58 1.87
C VAL A 71 0.90 -3.55 2.61
N ALA A 72 0.37 -3.17 3.77
CA ALA A 72 -0.66 -3.99 4.43
C ALA A 72 -1.94 -4.05 3.59
N ASN A 73 -2.21 -3.03 2.78
CA ASN A 73 -3.44 -2.91 2.03
C ASN A 73 -3.58 -3.96 0.91
N PRO A 74 -2.57 -4.21 0.04
CA PRO A 74 -2.59 -5.34 -0.89
C PRO A 74 -2.89 -6.69 -0.23
N ALA A 75 -2.37 -6.93 0.98
CA ALA A 75 -2.64 -8.16 1.72
C ALA A 75 -4.09 -8.25 2.21
N ILE A 76 -4.60 -7.17 2.82
CA ILE A 76 -6.02 -7.06 3.22
C ILE A 76 -6.91 -7.26 2.00
N ARG A 77 -6.56 -6.66 0.86
CA ARG A 77 -7.28 -6.79 -0.40
C ARG A 77 -7.38 -8.24 -0.87
N TYR A 78 -6.23 -8.90 -0.97
CA TYR A 78 -6.15 -10.32 -1.31
C TYR A 78 -7.01 -11.18 -0.38
N TRP A 79 -6.91 -10.91 0.92
CA TRP A 79 -7.67 -11.64 1.94
C TRP A 79 -9.17 -11.40 1.82
N LEU A 80 -9.65 -10.16 1.66
CA LEU A 80 -11.08 -9.86 1.47
C LEU A 80 -11.70 -10.58 0.26
N ARG A 81 -10.90 -10.81 -0.79
CA ARG A 81 -11.32 -11.57 -1.98
C ARG A 81 -11.39 -13.08 -1.77
N THR A 82 -10.66 -13.61 -0.80
CA THR A 82 -10.47 -15.05 -0.61
C THR A 82 -11.06 -15.59 0.69
N CYS A 83 -11.35 -14.74 1.68
CA CYS A 83 -12.00 -15.13 2.92
C CYS A 83 -13.46 -15.55 2.69
N THR A 84 -14.03 -16.23 3.67
CA THR A 84 -15.43 -16.65 3.62
C THR A 84 -16.37 -15.44 3.69
N PRO A 85 -17.59 -15.54 3.12
CA PRO A 85 -18.58 -14.47 3.22
C PRO A 85 -18.88 -14.04 4.66
N GLU A 86 -18.94 -14.97 5.60
CA GLU A 86 -19.29 -14.71 7.00
C GLU A 86 -18.21 -13.86 7.70
N ILE A 87 -16.93 -14.21 7.48
CA ILE A 87 -15.80 -13.41 8.00
C ILE A 87 -15.79 -12.04 7.34
N ARG A 88 -16.07 -11.96 6.04
CA ARG A 88 -16.14 -10.68 5.33
C ARG A 88 -17.23 -9.78 5.89
N GLU A 89 -18.41 -10.33 6.15
CA GLU A 89 -19.53 -9.61 6.74
C GLU A 89 -19.20 -9.08 8.13
N SER A 90 -18.27 -9.71 8.88
CA SER A 90 -17.81 -9.17 10.17
C SER A 90 -17.05 -7.85 10.07
N ILE A 91 -16.65 -7.41 8.87
CA ILE A 91 -15.91 -6.16 8.69
C ILE A 91 -16.90 -4.99 8.53
N GLY A 92 -16.81 -4.04 9.45
CA GLY A 92 -17.64 -2.83 9.43
C GLY A 92 -17.17 -1.81 8.42
N LYS A 93 -15.85 -1.58 8.34
CA LYS A 93 -15.24 -0.70 7.34
C LYS A 93 -13.73 -0.94 7.24
N TRP A 94 -13.16 -0.69 6.05
CA TRP A 94 -11.73 -0.70 5.81
C TRP A 94 -11.20 0.68 5.42
N TYR A 95 -10.27 1.21 6.22
CA TYR A 95 -9.54 2.45 5.94
C TYR A 95 -8.15 2.12 5.38
N ALA A 96 -7.91 2.45 4.12
CA ALA A 96 -6.66 2.17 3.43
C ALA A 96 -5.84 3.44 3.21
N PHE A 97 -4.69 3.57 3.88
CA PHE A 97 -3.76 4.70 3.71
C PHE A 97 -2.66 4.35 2.71
N GLY A 98 -2.58 5.11 1.62
CA GLY A 98 -1.54 4.99 0.58
C GLY A 98 -1.46 3.59 -0.01
N PRO A 99 -2.56 2.98 -0.49
CA PRO A 99 -2.54 1.59 -0.88
C PRO A 99 -1.92 1.38 -2.27
N PRO A 100 -0.78 0.67 -2.43
CA PRO A 100 -0.12 0.52 -3.73
C PRO A 100 -0.78 -0.59 -4.58
N TRP A 101 -2.03 -0.39 -5.01
CA TRP A 101 -2.84 -1.40 -5.73
C TRP A 101 -2.17 -1.99 -6.96
N ARG A 102 -1.36 -1.18 -7.66
CA ARG A 102 -0.67 -1.58 -8.89
C ARG A 102 0.85 -1.64 -8.70
N GLY A 103 1.32 -1.69 -7.46
CA GLY A 103 2.74 -1.72 -7.12
C GLY A 103 3.44 -0.37 -7.29
N THR A 104 4.77 -0.40 -7.22
CA THR A 104 5.63 0.80 -7.22
C THR A 104 7.04 0.48 -7.72
N TRP A 105 7.63 1.38 -8.50
CA TRP A 105 9.05 1.33 -8.88
C TRP A 105 10.00 1.45 -7.68
N ASN A 106 9.51 1.95 -6.53
CA ASN A 106 10.28 1.97 -5.28
C ASN A 106 10.67 0.56 -4.82
N SER A 107 9.87 -0.47 -5.13
CA SER A 107 10.23 -1.87 -4.83
C SER A 107 11.49 -2.31 -5.59
N VAL A 108 11.62 -1.90 -6.84
CA VAL A 108 12.81 -2.15 -7.67
C VAL A 108 13.98 -1.30 -7.18
N TYR A 109 13.73 -0.06 -6.78
CA TYR A 109 14.75 0.78 -6.13
C TYR A 109 15.31 0.11 -4.87
N MET A 110 14.45 -0.52 -4.04
CA MET A 110 14.87 -1.29 -2.88
C MET A 110 15.69 -2.54 -3.26
N LEU A 111 15.34 -3.21 -4.36
CA LEU A 111 16.12 -4.34 -4.88
C LEU A 111 17.51 -3.93 -5.41
N GLN A 112 17.65 -2.69 -5.91
CA GLN A 112 18.92 -2.15 -6.38
C GLN A 112 19.79 -1.61 -5.24
N ASN A 113 19.17 -0.90 -4.30
CA ASN A 113 19.89 -0.09 -3.33
C ASN A 113 19.85 -0.67 -1.93
N GLY A 114 18.86 -1.50 -1.59
CA GLY A 114 18.46 -1.95 -0.26
C GLY A 114 17.39 -1.06 0.39
N TYR A 115 17.09 -1.28 1.67
CA TYR A 115 16.06 -0.56 2.41
C TYR A 115 16.53 -0.07 3.78
N TRP A 116 16.36 1.22 4.07
CA TRP A 116 16.75 1.86 5.34
C TRP A 116 15.59 2.73 5.87
N PRO A 117 14.81 2.23 6.84
CA PRO A 117 13.69 2.96 7.42
C PRO A 117 14.11 4.26 8.11
N ALA A 118 15.23 4.24 8.85
CA ALA A 118 15.73 5.36 9.66
C ALA A 118 16.85 6.14 8.93
N THR A 119 18.03 5.55 8.73
CA THR A 119 19.14 6.12 7.93
C THR A 119 20.06 5.00 7.43
N ARG A 120 20.94 5.27 6.43
CA ARG A 120 21.96 4.31 5.97
C ARG A 120 22.97 3.88 7.05
N LYS A 121 23.08 4.62 8.16
CA LYS A 121 24.05 4.37 9.24
C LYS A 121 23.54 3.38 10.30
N TYR A 122 22.25 3.03 10.33
CA TYR A 122 21.66 2.14 11.34
C TYR A 122 20.50 1.31 10.77
N HIS A 123 20.43 0.01 11.14
CA HIS A 123 19.28 -0.88 10.99
C HIS A 123 18.56 -0.84 9.62
N GLY A 124 19.21 -1.33 8.57
CA GLY A 124 18.60 -1.54 7.26
C GLY A 124 18.86 -2.93 6.69
N PHE A 125 18.33 -3.16 5.49
CA PHE A 125 18.45 -4.40 4.74
C PHE A 125 19.24 -4.11 3.47
N SER A 126 20.31 -4.85 3.22
CA SER A 126 21.06 -4.74 1.96
C SER A 126 20.17 -5.11 0.77
N ALA A 127 20.55 -4.69 -0.44
CA ALA A 127 19.89 -5.10 -1.68
C ALA A 127 19.76 -6.63 -1.79
N GLU A 128 20.83 -7.35 -1.41
CA GLU A 128 20.84 -8.82 -1.36
C GLU A 128 19.80 -9.36 -0.37
N ALA A 129 19.73 -8.82 0.85
CA ALA A 129 18.75 -9.24 1.84
C ALA A 129 17.31 -8.93 1.37
N VAL A 130 17.07 -7.75 0.80
CA VAL A 130 15.78 -7.38 0.21
C VAL A 130 15.39 -8.35 -0.91
N GLY A 131 16.35 -8.75 -1.75
CA GLY A 131 16.15 -9.74 -2.82
C GLY A 131 15.72 -11.13 -2.33
N THR A 132 15.81 -11.43 -1.04
CA THR A 132 15.28 -12.68 -0.47
C THR A 132 13.84 -12.58 0.02
N CYS A 133 13.25 -11.38 0.04
CA CYS A 133 11.93 -11.11 0.61
C CYS A 133 10.84 -11.22 -0.47
N PRO A 134 9.93 -12.21 -0.44
CA PRO A 134 8.86 -12.32 -1.45
C PRO A 134 8.00 -11.05 -1.57
N SER A 135 7.80 -10.34 -0.47
CA SER A 135 6.97 -9.13 -0.40
C SER A 135 7.45 -7.99 -1.29
N VAL A 136 8.76 -7.87 -1.56
CA VAL A 136 9.27 -6.82 -2.45
C VAL A 136 8.86 -7.07 -3.89
N TYR A 137 8.84 -8.33 -4.32
CA TYR A 137 8.40 -8.73 -5.65
C TYR A 137 6.89 -8.55 -5.82
N GLN A 138 6.11 -8.80 -4.76
CA GLN A 138 4.65 -8.57 -4.76
C GLN A 138 4.25 -7.08 -4.86
N LEU A 139 5.21 -6.15 -4.76
CA LEU A 139 5.02 -4.72 -4.96
C LEU A 139 5.54 -4.21 -6.31
N LEU A 140 5.97 -5.09 -7.21
CA LEU A 140 6.43 -4.67 -8.53
C LEU A 140 5.32 -3.91 -9.28
N PRO A 141 5.67 -2.85 -10.03
CA PRO A 141 4.69 -2.02 -10.72
C PRO A 141 4.04 -2.82 -11.85
N ALA A 142 2.80 -3.27 -11.67
CA ALA A 142 2.14 -4.26 -12.54
C ALA A 142 2.00 -3.81 -14.01
N GLU A 143 2.00 -2.50 -14.26
CA GLU A 143 2.00 -1.97 -15.63
C GLU A 143 3.38 -2.01 -16.32
N GLY A 144 4.45 -2.25 -15.56
CA GLY A 144 5.80 -2.48 -16.04
C GLY A 144 6.35 -1.41 -16.97
N ARG A 145 5.86 -0.16 -16.95
CA ARG A 145 6.23 0.81 -17.98
C ARG A 145 7.72 1.15 -17.92
N MET A 146 8.43 0.88 -19.00
CA MET A 146 9.84 1.24 -19.18
C MET A 146 10.01 2.07 -20.45
N ILE A 147 10.95 3.01 -20.39
CA ILE A 147 11.28 3.94 -21.45
C ILE A 147 12.77 3.78 -21.79
N ASP A 148 13.06 3.86 -23.09
CA ASP A 148 14.41 3.87 -23.63
C ASP A 148 15.07 5.25 -23.50
N ARG A 149 16.31 5.35 -23.95
CA ARG A 149 17.05 6.64 -23.91
C ARG A 149 16.59 7.70 -24.88
N ARG A 150 15.81 7.31 -25.88
CA ARG A 150 15.19 8.25 -26.82
C ARG A 150 13.90 8.83 -26.24
N GLY A 151 13.48 8.36 -25.05
CA GLY A 151 12.24 8.73 -24.42
C GLY A 151 11.05 7.92 -24.93
N GLU A 152 11.29 6.86 -25.70
CA GLU A 152 10.27 6.01 -26.29
C GLU A 152 9.96 4.82 -25.40
N ARG A 153 8.69 4.41 -25.37
CA ARG A 153 8.27 3.26 -24.57
C ARG A 153 8.89 1.98 -25.14
N ILE A 154 9.42 1.11 -24.27
CA ILE A 154 9.85 -0.23 -24.65
C ILE A 154 8.62 -1.14 -24.74
N ASP A 155 8.20 -1.45 -25.96
CA ASP A 155 7.08 -2.33 -26.22
C ASP A 155 7.38 -3.79 -25.83
N GLY A 156 6.39 -4.47 -25.26
CA GLY A 156 6.51 -5.87 -24.84
C GLY A 156 7.28 -6.11 -23.54
N PHE A 157 7.86 -5.07 -22.91
CA PHE A 157 8.51 -5.22 -21.62
C PHE A 157 7.51 -5.71 -20.54
N ASP A 158 7.92 -6.75 -19.82
CA ASP A 158 7.17 -7.40 -18.75
C ASP A 158 8.02 -7.42 -17.48
N ILE A 159 7.59 -6.69 -16.45
CA ILE A 159 8.27 -6.62 -15.16
C ILE A 159 8.27 -7.97 -14.41
N PHE A 160 7.45 -8.93 -14.82
CA PHE A 160 7.43 -10.28 -14.24
C PHE A 160 8.20 -11.30 -15.08
N ASP A 161 9.01 -10.85 -16.05
CA ASP A 161 9.87 -11.71 -16.87
C ASP A 161 11.35 -11.51 -16.51
N ALA A 162 12.03 -12.60 -16.14
CA ALA A 162 13.43 -12.55 -15.71
C ALA A 162 14.41 -12.23 -16.86
N GLY A 163 14.06 -12.57 -18.10
CA GLY A 163 14.82 -12.21 -19.29
C GLY A 163 14.81 -10.71 -19.52
N HIS A 164 13.63 -10.09 -19.48
CA HIS A 164 13.49 -8.64 -19.56
C HIS A 164 14.24 -7.90 -18.46
N TRP A 165 14.35 -8.46 -17.26
CA TRP A 165 15.15 -7.86 -16.19
C TRP A 165 16.64 -7.79 -16.55
N ARG A 166 17.20 -8.88 -17.06
CA ARG A 166 18.59 -8.89 -17.52
C ARG A 166 18.80 -7.87 -18.64
N ASP A 167 17.91 -7.86 -19.62
CA ASP A 167 18.07 -7.06 -20.84
C ASP A 167 17.90 -5.56 -20.55
N ALA A 168 17.03 -5.20 -19.58
CA ALA A 168 16.81 -3.83 -19.13
C ALA A 168 17.81 -3.30 -18.08
N GLY A 169 18.72 -4.14 -17.57
CA GLY A 169 19.64 -3.76 -16.50
C GLY A 169 18.98 -3.68 -15.11
N LEU A 170 17.97 -4.50 -14.84
CA LEU A 170 17.38 -4.69 -13.52
C LEU A 170 18.14 -5.74 -12.70
N PRO A 171 17.99 -5.76 -11.35
CA PRO A 171 18.67 -6.74 -10.49
C PRO A 171 18.29 -8.19 -10.82
N CYS A 172 19.14 -8.93 -11.53
CA CYS A 172 18.80 -10.26 -12.05
C CYS A 172 19.60 -11.43 -11.45
N GLN A 173 20.42 -11.18 -10.41
CA GLN A 173 21.35 -12.16 -9.84
C GLN A 173 20.75 -13.00 -8.69
N GLN A 174 19.50 -12.74 -8.33
CA GLN A 174 18.83 -13.40 -7.21
C GLN A 174 18.51 -14.86 -7.56
N ALA A 175 18.78 -15.74 -6.61
CA ALA A 175 18.43 -17.15 -6.73
C ALA A 175 16.90 -17.29 -6.92
N ASN A 176 16.50 -18.13 -7.88
CA ASN A 176 15.10 -18.38 -8.22
C ASN A 176 14.28 -17.12 -8.57
N LEU A 177 14.91 -16.11 -9.22
CA LEU A 177 14.21 -14.90 -9.65
C LEU A 177 12.93 -15.20 -10.45
N ALA A 178 13.00 -16.11 -11.43
CA ALA A 178 11.85 -16.47 -12.25
C ALA A 178 10.66 -16.99 -11.40
N GLY A 179 10.95 -17.80 -10.37
CA GLY A 179 9.92 -18.27 -9.43
C GLY A 179 9.32 -17.14 -8.59
N GLN A 180 10.15 -16.21 -8.10
CA GLN A 180 9.67 -15.03 -7.35
C GLN A 180 8.79 -14.13 -8.22
N LEU A 181 9.20 -13.88 -9.47
CA LEU A 181 8.43 -13.07 -10.42
C LEU A 181 7.12 -13.74 -10.82
N ALA A 182 7.10 -15.07 -10.99
CA ALA A 182 5.86 -15.81 -11.25
C ALA A 182 4.88 -15.68 -10.07
N GLN A 183 5.35 -15.86 -8.83
CA GLN A 183 4.51 -15.70 -7.63
C GLN A 183 4.00 -14.25 -7.46
N ALA A 184 4.83 -13.26 -7.81
CA ALA A 184 4.44 -11.86 -7.80
C ALA A 184 3.39 -11.55 -8.87
N ARG A 185 3.51 -12.13 -10.07
CA ARG A 185 2.53 -12.02 -11.15
C ARG A 185 1.16 -12.57 -10.71
N ASP A 186 1.15 -13.75 -10.11
CA ASP A 186 -0.07 -14.39 -9.60
C ASP A 186 -0.73 -13.52 -8.53
N PHE A 187 0.06 -12.96 -7.61
CA PHE A 187 -0.45 -12.06 -6.58
C PHE A 187 -1.01 -10.76 -7.19
N ALA A 188 -0.27 -10.12 -8.09
CA ALA A 188 -0.70 -8.91 -8.77
C ALA A 188 -2.01 -9.14 -9.54
N ALA A 189 -2.15 -10.28 -10.22
CA ALA A 189 -3.39 -10.67 -10.89
C ALA A 189 -4.55 -10.87 -9.89
N ALA A 190 -4.28 -11.52 -8.75
CA ALA A 190 -5.30 -11.77 -7.72
C ALA A 190 -5.86 -10.48 -7.09
N ILE A 191 -5.06 -9.41 -7.03
CA ILE A 191 -5.48 -8.11 -6.46
C ILE A 191 -5.81 -7.04 -7.51
N ALA A 192 -5.69 -7.36 -8.81
CA ALA A 192 -5.94 -6.41 -9.88
C ALA A 192 -7.43 -6.03 -9.98
N GLY A 193 -7.68 -4.80 -10.44
CA GLY A 193 -9.04 -4.30 -10.71
C GLY A 193 -9.95 -4.27 -9.49
N THR A 194 -11.25 -4.25 -9.74
CA THR A 194 -12.30 -4.32 -8.73
C THR A 194 -12.83 -5.75 -8.63
N HIS A 195 -13.24 -6.16 -7.43
CA HIS A 195 -13.82 -7.48 -7.21
C HIS A 195 -15.08 -7.38 -6.34
N PRO A 196 -16.19 -8.08 -6.64
CA PRO A 196 -17.44 -7.96 -5.87
C PRO A 196 -17.25 -8.27 -4.38
N ALA A 197 -16.43 -9.28 -4.06
CA ALA A 197 -16.13 -9.65 -2.68
C ALA A 197 -15.55 -8.47 -1.88
N GLU A 198 -14.46 -7.82 -2.31
CA GLU A 198 -13.93 -6.68 -1.56
C GLU A 198 -14.85 -5.47 -1.61
N ALA A 199 -15.58 -5.26 -2.71
CA ALA A 199 -16.45 -4.11 -2.91
C ALA A 199 -17.68 -4.15 -1.99
N ALA A 200 -18.05 -5.34 -1.48
CA ALA A 200 -19.10 -5.50 -0.48
C ALA A 200 -18.71 -4.97 0.91
N VAL A 201 -17.42 -4.71 1.16
CA VAL A 201 -16.95 -4.11 2.41
C VAL A 201 -16.88 -2.59 2.25
N PRO A 202 -17.54 -1.81 3.14
CA PRO A 202 -17.40 -0.37 3.14
C PRO A 202 -15.93 0.03 3.28
N GLN A 203 -15.50 1.04 2.54
CA GLN A 203 -14.08 1.38 2.48
C GLN A 203 -13.81 2.85 2.14
N THR A 204 -12.82 3.41 2.82
CA THR A 204 -12.29 4.75 2.54
C THR A 204 -10.81 4.65 2.27
N TRP A 205 -10.36 5.19 1.13
CA TRP A 205 -8.95 5.20 0.75
C TRP A 205 -8.39 6.61 0.91
N PHE A 206 -7.30 6.75 1.66
CA PHE A 206 -6.53 7.98 1.75
C PHE A 206 -5.36 7.91 0.78
N VAL A 207 -5.21 8.92 -0.06
CA VAL A 207 -4.14 9.04 -1.06
C VAL A 207 -3.52 10.43 -1.02
N ASN A 208 -2.37 10.60 -1.66
CA ASN A 208 -1.66 11.88 -1.71
C ASN A 208 -1.48 12.35 -3.15
N ALA A 209 -1.54 13.66 -3.34
CA ALA A 209 -1.26 14.33 -4.62
C ALA A 209 -0.19 15.44 -4.49
N ALA A 210 0.58 15.43 -3.39
CA ALA A 210 1.58 16.47 -3.12
C ALA A 210 2.90 16.31 -3.88
N ASN A 211 3.20 15.11 -4.40
CA ASN A 211 4.51 14.76 -4.94
C ASN A 211 4.46 14.29 -6.39
N GLN A 212 5.64 14.05 -6.94
CA GLN A 212 5.84 13.30 -8.17
C GLN A 212 6.29 11.88 -7.82
N ALA A 213 5.76 10.89 -8.52
CA ALA A 213 6.14 9.49 -8.41
C ALA A 213 6.63 8.96 -9.77
N VAL A 214 7.46 7.93 -9.74
CA VAL A 214 7.93 7.26 -10.97
C VAL A 214 6.75 6.53 -11.62
N SER A 215 6.38 6.94 -12.83
CA SER A 215 5.36 6.28 -13.66
C SER A 215 5.97 5.34 -14.69
N ALA A 216 7.22 5.58 -15.08
CA ALA A 216 7.99 4.68 -15.92
C ALA A 216 9.47 4.71 -15.55
N ALA A 217 10.13 3.56 -15.56
CA ALA A 217 11.58 3.48 -15.36
C ALA A 217 12.34 3.75 -16.66
N LEU A 218 13.59 4.22 -16.53
CA LEU A 218 14.52 4.34 -17.64
C LEU A 218 15.44 3.12 -17.69
N GLU A 219 15.59 2.52 -18.87
CA GLU A 219 16.48 1.36 -19.09
C GLU A 219 17.96 1.60 -18.68
N GLY A 220 18.67 0.51 -18.40
CA GLY A 220 20.11 0.51 -18.18
C GLY A 220 20.95 0.83 -19.44
N GLU A 221 22.25 1.01 -19.29
CA GLU A 221 23.21 1.03 -20.41
C GLU A 221 24.55 0.49 -20.00
N GLY A 222 25.07 -0.42 -20.82
CA GLY A 222 26.34 -1.06 -20.53
C GLY A 222 26.29 -1.65 -19.12
N ASN A 223 27.09 -1.07 -18.22
CA ASN A 223 27.16 -1.50 -16.81
C ASN A 223 26.28 -0.67 -15.85
N ALA A 224 25.61 0.38 -16.33
CA ALA A 224 24.71 1.19 -15.51
C ALA A 224 23.34 0.50 -15.37
N PRO A 225 22.84 0.26 -14.14
CA PRO A 225 21.53 -0.36 -13.92
C PRO A 225 20.40 0.55 -14.41
N ALA A 226 19.18 0.03 -14.58
CA ALA A 226 18.01 0.86 -14.88
C ALA A 226 17.79 1.95 -13.81
N ALA A 227 17.30 3.12 -14.19
CA ALA A 227 16.94 4.17 -13.24
C ALA A 227 15.46 4.06 -12.83
N THR A 228 15.21 3.75 -11.56
CA THR A 228 13.86 3.50 -11.00
C THR A 228 13.46 4.50 -9.91
N SER A 229 14.18 5.63 -9.82
CA SER A 229 13.87 6.75 -8.93
C SER A 229 13.98 8.06 -9.70
N LEU A 230 13.13 9.04 -9.36
CA LEU A 230 13.14 10.36 -10.01
C LEU A 230 14.48 11.09 -9.86
N GLU A 231 15.18 10.91 -8.73
CA GLU A 231 16.52 11.47 -8.53
C GLU A 231 17.52 10.92 -9.55
N THR A 232 17.51 9.59 -9.75
CA THR A 232 18.45 8.94 -10.67
C THR A 232 18.11 9.25 -12.13
N ILE A 233 16.82 9.30 -12.48
CA ILE A 233 16.35 9.68 -13.81
C ILE A 233 16.76 11.12 -14.11
N ARG A 234 16.47 12.07 -13.22
CA ARG A 234 16.85 13.49 -13.36
C ARG A 234 18.34 13.68 -13.59
N LYS A 235 19.18 12.91 -12.88
CA LYS A 235 20.64 12.99 -13.01
C LYS A 235 21.14 12.44 -14.34
N ARG A 236 20.52 11.38 -14.87
CA ARG A 236 21.00 10.63 -16.04
C ARG A 236 20.41 11.10 -17.36
N ALA A 237 19.16 11.52 -17.36
CA ALA A 237 18.40 11.88 -18.54
C ALA A 237 17.33 12.94 -18.16
N PRO A 238 17.75 14.17 -17.80
CA PRO A 238 16.82 15.23 -17.38
C PRO A 238 15.78 15.57 -18.46
N GLU A 239 16.11 15.41 -19.73
CA GLU A 239 15.26 15.69 -20.88
C GLU A 239 14.04 14.75 -21.02
N ILE A 240 14.11 13.56 -20.43
CA ILE A 240 13.00 12.58 -20.45
C ILE A 240 12.27 12.48 -19.10
N LEU A 241 12.68 13.25 -18.08
CA LEU A 241 12.12 13.17 -16.72
C LEU A 241 10.59 13.32 -16.70
N GLU A 242 10.05 14.28 -17.46
CA GLU A 242 8.61 14.52 -17.53
C GLU A 242 7.82 13.32 -18.09
N ARG A 243 8.44 12.46 -18.90
CA ARG A 243 7.81 11.22 -19.40
C ARG A 243 7.84 10.08 -18.37
N CYS A 244 8.68 10.20 -17.34
CA CYS A 244 8.91 9.16 -16.33
C CYS A 244 8.23 9.44 -14.99
N GLN A 245 7.54 10.57 -14.87
CA GLN A 245 6.91 11.01 -13.62
C GLN A 245 5.44 11.36 -13.80
N GLU A 246 4.68 11.17 -12.74
CA GLU A 246 3.29 11.60 -12.64
C GLU A 246 3.00 12.09 -11.21
N ILE A 247 1.95 12.90 -11.04
CA ILE A 247 1.47 13.31 -9.71
C ILE A 247 1.13 12.05 -8.89
N GLY A 248 1.58 12.02 -7.65
CA GLY A 248 1.40 10.90 -6.74
C GLY A 248 1.86 11.20 -5.32
N ASP A 249 2.24 10.14 -4.60
CA ASP A 249 2.60 10.26 -3.18
C ASP A 249 4.10 10.30 -2.89
N ASP A 250 4.94 10.08 -3.92
CA ASP A 250 6.40 9.83 -3.94
C ASP A 250 6.80 8.36 -4.14
N HIS A 251 5.85 7.43 -3.95
CA HIS A 251 6.03 6.00 -4.22
C HIS A 251 5.30 5.56 -5.49
N PHE A 252 4.05 5.98 -5.72
CA PHE A 252 3.28 5.59 -6.90
C PHE A 252 2.40 6.72 -7.45
N PRO A 253 2.07 6.70 -8.76
CA PRO A 253 1.16 7.67 -9.38
C PRO A 253 -0.25 7.62 -8.80
N LEU A 254 -0.86 8.78 -8.59
CA LEU A 254 -2.23 8.91 -8.08
C LEU A 254 -3.26 8.14 -8.95
N ARG A 255 -3.04 8.09 -10.27
CA ARG A 255 -3.91 7.37 -11.20
C ARG A 255 -4.05 5.88 -10.89
N HIS A 256 -3.06 5.26 -10.23
CA HIS A 256 -3.13 3.87 -9.81
C HIS A 256 -4.32 3.60 -8.88
N ILE A 257 -4.86 4.65 -8.25
CA ILE A 257 -6.03 4.60 -7.37
C ILE A 257 -7.27 5.20 -8.04
N THR A 258 -7.12 6.32 -8.74
CA THR A 258 -8.27 7.07 -9.27
C THR A 258 -8.85 6.48 -10.57
N GLU A 259 -8.17 5.53 -11.23
CA GLU A 259 -8.73 4.81 -12.39
C GLU A 259 -9.92 3.91 -12.01
N ALA A 260 -9.94 3.36 -10.79
CA ALA A 260 -11.01 2.51 -10.29
C ALA A 260 -11.24 2.76 -8.78
N PRO A 261 -11.79 3.95 -8.43
CA PRO A 261 -11.93 4.36 -7.05
C PRO A 261 -13.04 3.57 -6.34
N CYS A 262 -12.94 3.40 -5.02
CA CYS A 262 -13.99 2.75 -4.23
C CYS A 262 -15.26 3.59 -4.05
N GLY A 263 -15.20 4.88 -4.37
CA GLY A 263 -16.25 5.87 -4.17
C GLY A 263 -15.85 7.22 -4.80
N PRO A 264 -16.58 8.31 -4.53
CA PRO A 264 -16.23 9.63 -5.02
C PRO A 264 -14.83 10.07 -4.58
N LEU A 265 -14.15 10.83 -5.45
CA LEU A 265 -12.90 11.50 -5.12
C LEU A 265 -13.19 12.76 -4.29
N VAL A 266 -12.64 12.83 -3.09
CA VAL A 266 -12.87 13.90 -2.12
C VAL A 266 -11.58 14.69 -1.94
N THR A 267 -11.56 15.93 -2.42
CA THR A 267 -10.44 16.88 -2.24
C THR A 267 -10.71 17.92 -1.15
N SER A 268 -11.96 18.02 -0.68
CA SER A 268 -12.39 18.86 0.44
C SER A 268 -13.26 18.04 1.39
N LEU A 269 -13.00 18.15 2.69
CA LEU A 269 -13.74 17.42 3.72
C LEU A 269 -15.21 17.86 3.86
N ASP A 270 -15.57 19.03 3.32
CA ASP A 270 -16.96 19.49 3.29
C ASP A 270 -17.82 18.62 2.36
N ALA A 271 -17.21 18.00 1.35
CA ALA A 271 -17.87 17.13 0.39
C ALA A 271 -17.74 15.63 0.75
N MET A 272 -17.24 15.30 1.94
CA MET A 272 -17.01 13.93 2.36
C MET A 272 -18.35 13.22 2.64
N PRO A 273 -18.64 12.07 2.00
CA PRO A 273 -19.83 11.27 2.29
C PRO A 273 -19.56 10.41 3.55
N TRP A 274 -19.71 11.01 4.72
CA TRP A 274 -19.37 10.36 5.99
C TRP A 274 -20.14 9.04 6.20
N GLY A 275 -19.42 7.98 6.53
CA GLY A 275 -19.95 6.63 6.69
C GLY A 275 -19.89 5.80 5.41
N ASP A 276 -19.96 6.43 4.23
CA ASP A 276 -19.94 5.77 2.92
C ASP A 276 -18.52 5.60 2.35
N ASN A 277 -18.45 4.99 1.17
CA ASN A 277 -17.18 4.83 0.46
C ASN A 277 -16.65 6.17 -0.08
N ALA A 278 -15.34 6.39 0.00
CA ALA A 278 -14.71 7.57 -0.56
C ALA A 278 -13.22 7.37 -0.82
N VAL A 279 -12.67 8.15 -1.75
CA VAL A 279 -11.21 8.30 -1.91
C VAL A 279 -10.82 9.72 -1.53
N VAL A 280 -10.18 9.87 -0.38
CA VAL A 280 -9.72 11.17 0.13
C VAL A 280 -8.35 11.49 -0.47
N VAL A 281 -8.32 12.51 -1.33
CA VAL A 281 -7.10 13.00 -1.98
C VAL A 281 -6.52 14.14 -1.15
N SER A 282 -5.43 13.83 -0.44
CA SER A 282 -4.78 14.74 0.50
C SER A 282 -3.48 15.35 -0.06
N ARG A 283 -2.85 16.22 0.74
CA ARG A 283 -1.55 16.84 0.44
C ARG A 283 -0.55 16.61 1.58
N ALA A 284 -0.43 15.36 2.02
CA ALA A 284 0.58 14.97 3.00
C ALA A 284 2.01 15.17 2.45
N HIS A 285 3.02 15.25 3.31
CA HIS A 285 4.40 15.47 2.88
C HIS A 285 4.91 14.38 1.93
N ASP A 286 4.67 13.11 2.24
CA ASP A 286 5.10 11.94 1.48
C ASP A 286 4.19 10.74 1.78
N HIS A 287 4.43 9.60 1.11
CA HIS A 287 3.71 8.36 1.32
C HIS A 287 3.72 7.89 2.79
N ARG A 288 4.83 8.07 3.51
CA ARG A 288 4.97 7.63 4.91
C ARG A 288 4.19 8.51 5.87
N ALA A 289 4.15 9.82 5.62
CA ALA A 289 3.47 10.82 6.42
C ALA A 289 1.95 10.79 6.27
N LEU A 290 1.44 10.12 5.23
CA LEU A 290 0.02 10.10 4.88
C LEU A 290 -0.90 9.67 6.03
N ILE A 291 -0.49 8.68 6.82
CA ILE A 291 -1.27 8.15 7.94
C ILE A 291 -1.31 9.08 9.15
N ASN A 292 -0.32 9.96 9.30
CA ASN A 292 -0.23 10.94 10.39
C ASN A 292 -0.65 12.34 9.96
N HIS A 293 -1.09 12.50 8.72
CA HIS A 293 -1.51 13.79 8.22
C HIS A 293 -2.79 14.23 8.95
N GLY A 294 -2.72 15.33 9.70
CA GLY A 294 -3.80 15.82 10.55
C GLY A 294 -5.19 15.84 9.89
N PRO A 295 -5.35 16.38 8.67
CA PRO A 295 -6.62 16.31 7.93
C PRO A 295 -7.15 14.89 7.69
N ASN A 296 -6.27 13.92 7.41
CA ASN A 296 -6.67 12.52 7.22
C ASN A 296 -7.07 11.88 8.55
N LEU A 297 -6.37 12.19 9.64
CA LEU A 297 -6.73 11.73 10.99
C LEU A 297 -8.09 12.29 11.43
N TYR A 298 -8.35 13.58 11.17
CA TYR A 298 -9.64 14.19 11.42
C TYR A 298 -10.75 13.52 10.61
N ALA A 299 -10.52 13.28 9.32
CA ALA A 299 -11.47 12.58 8.46
C ALA A 299 -11.73 11.14 8.94
N LEU A 300 -10.69 10.39 9.31
CA LEU A 300 -10.81 9.04 9.88
C LEU A 300 -11.70 9.05 11.13
N VAL A 301 -11.40 9.92 12.09
CA VAL A 301 -12.15 10.02 13.36
C VAL A 301 -13.61 10.38 13.10
N LYS A 302 -13.86 11.41 12.28
CA LYS A 302 -15.21 11.87 11.99
C LYS A 302 -16.03 10.83 11.22
N ASP A 303 -15.42 10.16 10.26
CA ASP A 303 -16.08 9.10 9.49
C ASP A 303 -16.45 7.90 10.38
N MET A 304 -15.53 7.46 11.24
CA MET A 304 -15.79 6.39 12.21
C MET A 304 -16.86 6.76 13.23
N ALA A 305 -16.95 8.03 13.65
CA ALA A 305 -18.03 8.49 14.54
C ALA A 305 -19.40 8.33 13.87
N MET A 306 -19.50 8.61 12.57
CA MET A 306 -20.75 8.50 11.82
C MET A 306 -21.20 7.06 11.61
N LEU A 307 -20.28 6.09 11.55
CA LEU A 307 -20.61 4.66 11.55
C LEU A 307 -21.33 4.22 12.83
N ARG A 308 -21.03 4.84 13.97
CA ARG A 308 -21.67 4.52 15.26
C ARG A 308 -23.11 5.03 15.30
N CYS A 309 -23.33 6.27 14.83
CA CYS A 309 -24.65 6.88 14.81
C CYS A 309 -25.65 6.11 13.94
N THR A 310 -25.22 5.53 12.82
CA THR A 310 -26.11 4.74 11.95
C THR A 310 -26.45 3.37 12.53
N ALA A 311 -25.58 2.78 13.36
CA ALA A 311 -25.85 1.51 14.04
C ALA A 311 -26.87 1.67 15.19
N ASP A 312 -26.82 2.77 15.93
CA ASP A 312 -27.73 3.02 17.07
C ASP A 312 -29.18 3.31 16.62
N HIS A 313 -29.39 3.74 15.37
CA HIS A 313 -30.72 3.97 14.80
C HIS A 313 -31.42 2.70 14.27
N LEU A 314 -30.74 1.55 14.26
CA LEU A 314 -31.31 0.26 13.83
C LEU A 314 -31.84 -0.58 15.01
N HIS A 315 -31.82 -0.04 16.23
CA HIS A 315 -32.31 -0.70 17.45
C HIS A 315 -33.46 0.03 18.17
N VAL A 316 -34.26 0.82 17.43
CA VAL A 316 -35.54 1.36 17.92
C VAL A 316 -36.73 0.68 17.24
#